data_AF-A0A3M7PA84-F1
#
_entry.id   AF-A0A3M7PA84-F1
#
_cell.length_a   1.000
_cell.length_b   1.000
_cell.length_c   1.000
_cell.angle_alpha   90.00
_cell.angle_beta   90.00
_cell.angle_gamma   90.00
#
_symmetry.space_group_name_H-M   'P 1'
#
loop_
_entity.id
_entity.type
_entity.pdbx_description
1 polymer ?
#
loop_
_entity_poly.entity_id
_entity_poly.type
_entity_poly.pdbx_seq_one_letter_code
_entity_poly.pdbx_strand_id
1 'polypeptide(L)'
;MNECLESNNKKMNIESEDLKLFEKIAKIGLIKNDQKCSKTFCKKFGTVMNLKQRKRSTNAKNAIISWRCSSCGTFKSIFEDWFFSLFKKPIRIILAVIRSWAAELTVSKTVDSILLHFDHNLNRETVSSIFFQMRQLCSLSLDKKNLKLGGQGKIVEIDESLYAKVKHWKGKDLIRPQVWTFGLVQRKHSSTNGLCYLTFAEGEVPENEKGSDLSDDETLARTDSTSVTENDLNSKETGVDSTENDEVEDINSISKNLNEMRFLNIKEKLNEYRKLALEPHVASDEAKEQVAAALSKHTNPISCPICKALMKNERGVKLHIAKKHS
;
A
#
# COMPACT_ATOMS: atom_id res chain seq x y z
N MET A 1 -7.60 -50.92 -37.15
CA MET A 1 -6.17 -50.72 -36.83
C MET A 1 -5.71 -49.39 -37.44
N ASN A 2 -6.26 -48.25 -36.99
CA ASN A 2 -5.77 -46.87 -37.24
C ASN A 2 -6.72 -45.82 -36.64
N GLU A 3 -6.98 -45.87 -35.34
CA GLU A 3 -7.79 -44.82 -34.67
C GLU A 3 -7.41 -44.64 -33.19
N CYS A 4 -6.11 -44.79 -32.87
CA CYS A 4 -5.64 -44.67 -31.49
C CYS A 4 -4.28 -43.97 -31.35
N LEU A 5 -3.90 -43.11 -32.32
CA LEU A 5 -2.58 -42.44 -32.31
C LEU A 5 -2.62 -40.91 -32.43
N GLU A 6 -3.79 -40.27 -32.49
CA GLU A 6 -3.85 -38.80 -32.53
C GLU A 6 -4.08 -38.12 -31.17
N SER A 7 -4.09 -38.88 -30.08
CA SER A 7 -4.35 -38.34 -28.73
C SER A 7 -3.10 -37.86 -27.97
N ASN A 8 -1.89 -38.03 -28.51
CA ASN A 8 -0.65 -37.86 -27.74
C ASN A 8 0.27 -36.70 -28.15
N ASN A 9 -0.18 -35.77 -29.01
CA ASN A 9 0.66 -34.64 -29.41
C ASN A 9 0.00 -33.26 -29.34
N LYS A 10 -1.00 -33.09 -28.48
CA LYS A 10 -1.49 -31.76 -28.08
C LYS A 10 -1.03 -31.41 -26.67
N LYS A 11 0.27 -31.57 -26.42
CA LYS A 11 0.97 -30.90 -25.30
C LYS A 11 1.14 -29.43 -25.71
N MET A 12 0.02 -28.74 -25.92
CA MET A 12 0.00 -27.33 -26.29
C MET A 12 0.52 -26.53 -25.11
N ASN A 13 1.75 -26.09 -25.33
CA ASN A 13 2.49 -24.99 -24.77
C ASN A 13 1.63 -23.72 -24.58
N ILE A 14 0.64 -23.77 -23.67
CA ILE A 14 0.04 -22.57 -23.11
C ILE A 14 0.98 -22.14 -22.00
N GLU A 15 1.97 -21.32 -22.33
CA GLU A 15 2.62 -20.48 -21.33
C GLU A 15 1.53 -19.76 -20.55
N SER A 16 1.29 -20.23 -19.32
CA SER A 16 0.35 -19.61 -18.40
C SER A 16 0.66 -18.12 -18.31
N GLU A 17 -0.36 -17.27 -18.32
CA GLU A 17 -0.18 -15.82 -18.17
C GLU A 17 0.64 -15.47 -16.93
N ASP A 18 0.54 -16.29 -15.88
CA ASP A 18 1.34 -16.15 -14.66
C ASP A 18 2.84 -16.36 -14.91
N LEU A 19 3.23 -17.18 -15.89
CA LEU A 19 4.62 -17.43 -16.26
C LEU A 19 5.19 -16.22 -16.99
N LYS A 20 4.43 -15.70 -17.96
CA LYS A 20 4.79 -14.46 -18.67
C LYS A 20 4.90 -13.28 -17.71
N LEU A 21 3.99 -13.20 -16.73
CA LEU A 21 4.03 -12.17 -15.70
C LEU A 21 5.26 -12.34 -14.79
N PHE A 22 5.54 -13.57 -14.34
CA PHE A 22 6.75 -13.88 -13.57
C PHE A 22 8.02 -13.45 -14.30
N GLU A 23 8.18 -13.84 -15.57
CA GLU A 23 9.36 -13.49 -16.38
C GLU A 23 9.52 -11.98 -16.55
N LYS A 24 8.42 -11.25 -16.78
CA LYS A 24 8.44 -9.78 -16.85
C LYS A 24 8.91 -9.14 -15.54
N ILE A 25 8.35 -9.57 -14.41
CA ILE A 25 8.68 -9.03 -13.08
C ILE A 25 10.12 -9.39 -12.69
N ALA A 26 10.56 -10.60 -13.02
CA ALA A 26 11.94 -11.05 -12.81
C ALA A 26 12.94 -10.25 -13.67
N LYS A 27 12.61 -10.00 -14.94
CA LYS A 27 13.42 -9.16 -15.85
C LYS A 27 13.58 -7.73 -15.33
N ILE A 28 12.55 -7.18 -14.68
CA ILE A 28 12.60 -5.85 -14.06
C ILE A 28 13.39 -5.89 -12.73
N GLY A 29 13.74 -7.06 -12.22
CA GLY A 29 14.52 -7.22 -10.98
C GLY A 29 13.67 -7.05 -9.70
N LEU A 30 12.35 -7.17 -9.81
CA LEU A 30 11.46 -7.13 -8.64
C LEU A 30 11.43 -8.47 -7.88
N ILE A 31 11.82 -9.56 -8.54
CA ILE A 31 11.97 -10.90 -7.97
C ILE A 31 13.21 -11.57 -8.56
N LYS A 32 13.80 -12.52 -7.83
CA LYS A 32 14.87 -13.37 -8.39
C LYS A 32 14.32 -14.34 -9.43
N ASN A 33 15.15 -14.63 -10.43
CA ASN A 33 14.88 -15.65 -11.43
C ASN A 33 15.55 -17.00 -11.10
N ASP A 34 15.95 -17.20 -9.86
CA ASP A 34 16.55 -18.42 -9.37
C ASP A 34 16.13 -18.69 -7.93
N GLN A 35 16.10 -19.97 -7.56
CA GLN A 35 15.91 -20.36 -6.17
C GLN A 35 16.69 -21.65 -5.88
N LYS A 36 17.22 -21.76 -4.66
CA LYS A 36 18.07 -22.89 -4.25
C LYS A 36 17.31 -23.85 -3.34
N CYS A 37 17.67 -25.13 -3.43
CA CYS A 37 17.12 -26.15 -2.53
C CYS A 37 17.59 -25.89 -1.08
N SER A 38 16.64 -25.74 -0.15
CA SER A 38 16.91 -25.52 1.28
C SER A 38 16.88 -26.78 2.13
N LYS A 39 16.57 -27.97 1.55
CA LYS A 39 16.49 -29.22 2.31
C LYS A 39 17.88 -29.76 2.59
N THR A 40 18.34 -29.66 3.85
CA THR A 40 19.69 -29.99 4.32
C THR A 40 20.17 -31.40 3.92
N PHE A 41 19.29 -32.40 4.00
CA PHE A 41 19.60 -33.79 3.63
C PHE A 41 19.41 -34.12 2.14
N CYS A 42 19.23 -33.11 1.28
CA CYS A 42 19.09 -33.33 -0.16
C CYS A 42 20.45 -33.47 -0.83
N LYS A 43 20.61 -34.47 -1.72
CA LYS A 43 21.81 -34.61 -2.58
C LYS A 43 22.09 -33.39 -3.46
N LYS A 44 21.08 -32.54 -3.67
CA LYS A 44 21.12 -31.29 -4.44
C LYS A 44 20.88 -30.06 -3.57
N PHE A 45 21.18 -30.13 -2.26
CA PHE A 45 21.14 -28.97 -1.37
C PHE A 45 21.97 -27.80 -1.93
N GLY A 46 21.46 -26.57 -1.82
CA GLY A 46 22.13 -25.37 -2.32
C GLY A 46 22.17 -25.22 -3.85
N THR A 47 21.75 -26.22 -4.62
CA THR A 47 21.68 -26.14 -6.09
C THR A 47 20.37 -25.49 -6.57
N VAL A 48 20.41 -24.92 -7.77
CA VAL A 48 19.27 -24.23 -8.40
C VAL A 48 18.13 -25.21 -8.69
N MET A 49 16.92 -24.80 -8.33
CA MET A 49 15.67 -25.55 -8.53
C MET A 49 15.10 -25.26 -9.93
N ASN A 50 14.25 -26.17 -10.43
CA ASN A 50 13.61 -26.00 -11.73
C ASN A 50 12.23 -25.39 -11.57
N LEU A 51 11.88 -24.42 -12.41
CA LEU A 51 10.54 -23.86 -12.43
C LEU A 51 9.55 -24.90 -12.98
N LYS A 52 8.46 -25.16 -12.26
CA LYS A 52 7.40 -26.10 -12.67
C LYS A 52 6.02 -25.56 -12.38
N GLN A 53 5.11 -25.81 -13.31
CA GLN A 53 3.68 -25.68 -13.09
C GLN A 53 3.14 -26.91 -12.34
N ARG A 54 2.28 -26.67 -11.35
CA ARG A 54 1.57 -27.71 -10.60
C ARG A 54 0.20 -27.23 -10.20
N LYS A 55 -0.72 -28.15 -9.93
CA LYS A 55 -1.96 -27.81 -9.23
C LYS A 55 -1.72 -27.77 -7.72
N ARG A 56 -2.48 -26.93 -7.00
CA ARG A 56 -2.40 -26.88 -5.53
C ARG A 56 -3.02 -28.13 -4.89
N SER A 57 -4.11 -28.62 -5.47
CA SER A 57 -4.78 -29.87 -5.14
C SER A 57 -5.22 -30.56 -6.43
N THR A 58 -5.61 -31.84 -6.37
CA THR A 58 -6.16 -32.60 -7.51
C THR A 58 -7.32 -31.86 -8.17
N ASN A 59 -8.19 -31.24 -7.37
CA ASN A 59 -9.39 -30.53 -7.82
C ASN A 59 -9.16 -29.04 -8.12
N ALA A 60 -7.93 -28.53 -8.00
CA ALA A 60 -7.69 -27.12 -8.28
C ALA A 60 -7.92 -26.82 -9.78
N LYS A 61 -8.74 -25.81 -10.04
CA LYS A 61 -9.03 -25.33 -11.40
C LYS A 61 -7.77 -24.77 -12.08
N ASN A 62 -6.94 -24.08 -11.31
CA ASN A 62 -5.79 -23.34 -11.83
C ASN A 62 -4.46 -24.02 -11.43
N ALA A 63 -3.52 -24.03 -12.38
CA ALA A 63 -2.13 -24.36 -12.11
C ALA A 63 -1.41 -23.15 -11.49
N ILE A 64 -0.47 -23.42 -10.60
CA ILE A 64 0.44 -22.44 -10.02
C ILE A 64 1.87 -22.75 -10.45
N ILE A 65 2.71 -21.74 -10.46
CA ILE A 65 4.13 -21.87 -10.78
C ILE A 65 4.90 -21.96 -9.46
N SER A 66 5.86 -22.86 -9.40
CA SER A 66 6.68 -23.10 -8.21
C SER A 66 8.06 -23.60 -8.60
N TRP A 67 9.05 -23.29 -7.78
CA TRP A 67 10.37 -23.90 -7.87
C TRP A 67 10.30 -25.33 -7.34
N ARG A 68 10.83 -26.31 -8.06
CA ARG A 68 10.88 -27.72 -7.65
C ARG A 68 12.30 -28.25 -7.70
N CYS A 69 12.76 -28.83 -6.60
CA CYS A 69 14.04 -29.55 -6.57
C CYS A 69 13.90 -30.85 -7.37
N SER A 70 14.84 -31.12 -8.28
CA SER A 70 14.81 -32.35 -9.08
C SER A 70 15.17 -33.61 -8.28
N SER A 71 15.83 -33.47 -7.12
CA SER A 71 16.30 -34.60 -6.31
C SER A 71 15.32 -34.94 -5.19
N CYS A 72 14.99 -34.00 -4.30
CA CYS A 72 14.11 -34.27 -3.16
C CYS A 72 12.62 -33.94 -3.42
N GLY A 73 12.30 -33.36 -4.58
CA GLY A 73 10.92 -33.02 -4.95
C GLY A 73 10.30 -31.85 -4.17
N THR A 74 11.01 -31.24 -3.21
CA THR A 74 10.55 -30.08 -2.44
C THR A 74 10.16 -28.93 -3.36
N PHE A 75 9.08 -28.24 -3.00
CA PHE A 75 8.58 -27.07 -3.70
C PHE A 75 8.87 -25.79 -2.90
N LYS A 76 9.13 -24.71 -3.61
CA LYS A 76 9.25 -23.35 -3.08
C LYS A 76 8.37 -22.40 -3.90
N SER A 77 7.86 -21.35 -3.25
CA SER A 77 7.11 -20.31 -3.95
C SER A 77 8.04 -19.54 -4.89
N ILE A 78 7.53 -19.07 -6.03
CA ILE A 78 8.28 -18.16 -6.92
C ILE A 78 8.59 -16.81 -6.27
N PHE A 79 7.88 -16.48 -5.18
CA PHE A 79 8.05 -15.24 -4.42
C PHE A 79 8.74 -15.44 -3.07
N GLU A 80 9.16 -16.67 -2.74
CA GLU A 80 9.76 -16.98 -1.44
C GLU A 80 11.01 -16.12 -1.18
N ASP A 81 11.10 -15.54 0.02
CA ASP A 81 12.16 -14.61 0.42
C ASP A 81 12.16 -13.25 -0.32
N TRP A 82 11.03 -12.88 -0.95
CA TRP A 82 10.85 -11.60 -1.65
C TRP A 82 9.64 -10.83 -1.16
N PHE A 83 9.59 -9.53 -1.49
CA PHE A 83 8.47 -8.62 -1.19
C PHE A 83 7.08 -9.24 -1.46
N PHE A 84 6.91 -9.96 -2.57
CA PHE A 84 5.62 -10.54 -2.91
C PHE A 84 5.22 -11.77 -2.06
N SER A 85 6.14 -12.37 -1.30
CA SER A 85 5.79 -13.43 -0.33
C SER A 85 4.90 -12.94 0.81
N LEU A 86 4.91 -11.63 1.07
CA LEU A 86 4.07 -11.00 2.10
C LEU A 86 2.58 -11.10 1.79
N PHE A 87 2.22 -11.37 0.52
CA PHE A 87 0.84 -11.37 0.07
C PHE A 87 0.32 -12.77 -0.23
N LYS A 88 -0.83 -13.12 0.34
CA LYS A 88 -1.52 -14.40 0.09
C LYS A 88 -2.44 -14.35 -1.16
N LYS A 89 -2.46 -13.23 -1.88
CA LYS A 89 -3.32 -13.00 -3.06
C LYS A 89 -2.52 -13.17 -4.37
N PRO A 90 -3.19 -13.42 -5.50
CA PRO A 90 -2.52 -13.49 -6.80
C PRO A 90 -1.76 -12.20 -7.10
N ILE A 91 -0.54 -12.31 -7.64
CA ILE A 91 0.33 -11.15 -7.87
C ILE A 91 -0.29 -10.11 -8.80
N ARG A 92 -1.07 -10.53 -9.80
CA ARG A 92 -1.90 -9.65 -10.66
C ARG A 92 -2.75 -8.69 -9.83
N ILE A 93 -3.38 -9.20 -8.78
CA ILE A 93 -4.25 -8.42 -7.89
C ILE A 93 -3.41 -7.47 -7.04
N ILE A 94 -2.30 -7.95 -6.47
CA ILE A 94 -1.39 -7.12 -5.68
C ILE A 94 -0.82 -5.95 -6.50
N LEU A 95 -0.39 -6.21 -7.74
CA LEU A 95 0.08 -5.16 -8.64
C LEU A 95 -1.02 -4.16 -8.99
N ALA A 96 -2.28 -4.59 -9.14
CA ALA A 96 -3.41 -3.70 -9.35
C ALA A 96 -3.68 -2.81 -8.13
N VAL A 97 -3.58 -3.36 -6.91
CA VAL A 97 -3.68 -2.57 -5.67
C VAL A 97 -2.53 -1.55 -5.58
N ILE A 98 -1.29 -1.97 -5.86
CA ILE A 98 -0.11 -1.06 -5.85
C ILE A 98 -0.27 0.04 -6.89
N ARG A 99 -0.75 -0.29 -8.09
CA ARG A 99 -1.06 0.70 -9.14
C ARG A 99 -2.13 1.70 -8.67
N SER A 100 -3.17 1.21 -8.00
CA SER A 100 -4.24 2.06 -7.47
C SER A 100 -3.75 2.98 -6.36
N TRP A 101 -2.87 2.48 -5.49
CA TRP A 101 -2.18 3.27 -4.48
C TRP A 101 -1.32 4.36 -5.10
N ALA A 102 -0.52 4.03 -6.11
CA ALA A 102 0.33 4.97 -6.83
C ALA A 102 -0.47 6.03 -7.61
N ALA A 103 -1.72 5.70 -8.00
CA ALA A 103 -2.67 6.63 -8.61
C ALA A 103 -3.51 7.40 -7.59
N GLU A 104 -3.17 7.34 -6.30
CA GLU A 104 -3.84 8.05 -5.20
C GLU A 104 -5.35 7.75 -5.09
N LEU A 105 -5.75 6.54 -5.48
CA LEU A 105 -7.14 6.11 -5.30
C LEU A 105 -7.43 5.83 -3.83
N THR A 106 -8.68 6.07 -3.40
CA THR A 106 -9.12 5.68 -2.07
C THR A 106 -9.23 4.16 -1.97
N VAL A 107 -9.21 3.64 -0.74
CA VAL A 107 -9.40 2.22 -0.46
C VAL A 107 -10.70 1.70 -1.08
N SER A 108 -11.81 2.45 -0.94
CA SER A 108 -13.10 2.07 -1.52
C SER A 108 -13.04 1.98 -3.04
N LYS A 109 -12.54 3.03 -3.71
CA LYS A 109 -12.42 3.05 -5.18
C LYS A 109 -11.54 1.91 -5.70
N THR A 110 -10.51 1.55 -4.94
CA THR A 110 -9.61 0.43 -5.28
C THR A 110 -10.32 -0.91 -5.21
N VAL A 111 -11.12 -1.14 -4.16
CA VAL A 111 -11.94 -2.36 -4.04
C VAL A 111 -12.91 -2.47 -5.22
N ASP A 112 -13.63 -1.39 -5.53
CA ASP A 112 -14.61 -1.36 -6.62
C ASP A 112 -13.94 -1.59 -7.99
N SER A 113 -12.80 -0.95 -8.22
CA SER A 113 -12.03 -1.10 -9.46
C SER A 113 -11.52 -2.54 -9.65
N ILE A 114 -11.06 -3.18 -8.58
CA ILE A 114 -10.55 -4.56 -8.66
C ILE A 114 -11.69 -5.55 -8.88
N LEU A 115 -12.83 -5.35 -8.23
CA LEU A 115 -14.01 -6.17 -8.48
C LEU A 115 -14.43 -6.07 -9.96
N LEU A 116 -14.52 -4.85 -10.50
CA LEU A 116 -15.00 -4.62 -11.87
C LEU A 116 -14.04 -5.12 -12.96
N HIS A 117 -12.73 -4.92 -12.81
CA HIS A 117 -11.76 -5.28 -13.86
C HIS A 117 -11.13 -6.67 -13.68
N PHE A 118 -11.18 -7.22 -12.47
CA PHE A 118 -10.48 -8.47 -12.16
C PHE A 118 -11.39 -9.60 -11.71
N ASP A 119 -12.70 -9.35 -11.56
CA ASP A 119 -13.69 -10.29 -11.00
C ASP A 119 -13.18 -10.93 -9.70
N HIS A 120 -12.56 -10.09 -8.86
CA HIS A 120 -11.91 -10.54 -7.64
C HIS A 120 -12.40 -9.73 -6.46
N ASN A 121 -13.03 -10.41 -5.50
CA ASN A 121 -13.49 -9.77 -4.29
C ASN A 121 -12.32 -9.58 -3.31
N LEU A 122 -11.99 -8.32 -3.03
CA LEU A 122 -11.00 -7.93 -2.04
C LEU A 122 -11.67 -7.28 -0.85
N ASN A 123 -11.18 -7.63 0.33
CA ASN A 123 -11.62 -6.99 1.54
C ASN A 123 -10.95 -5.62 1.73
N ARG A 124 -11.68 -4.67 2.32
CA ARG A 124 -11.20 -3.29 2.57
C ARG A 124 -9.96 -3.27 3.45
N GLU A 125 -9.90 -4.15 4.45
CA GLU A 125 -8.76 -4.28 5.36
C GLU A 125 -7.52 -4.77 4.62
N THR A 126 -7.66 -5.65 3.61
CA THR A 126 -6.53 -6.09 2.78
C THR A 126 -5.95 -4.93 1.98
N VAL A 127 -6.80 -4.13 1.32
CA VAL A 127 -6.33 -2.96 0.56
C VAL A 127 -5.71 -1.92 1.49
N SER A 128 -6.33 -1.64 2.63
CA SER A 128 -5.80 -0.73 3.64
C SER A 128 -4.42 -1.17 4.17
N SER A 129 -4.27 -2.47 4.45
CA SER A 129 -3.01 -3.06 4.90
C SER A 129 -1.91 -2.93 3.84
N ILE A 130 -2.22 -3.22 2.57
CA ILE A 130 -1.25 -3.04 1.47
C ILE A 130 -0.86 -1.55 1.34
N PHE A 131 -1.82 -0.63 1.37
CA PHE A 131 -1.55 0.81 1.31
C PHE A 131 -0.66 1.28 2.46
N PHE A 132 -0.90 0.76 3.66
CA PHE A 132 -0.08 1.03 4.82
C PHE A 132 1.35 0.51 4.62
N GLN A 133 1.51 -0.74 4.20
CA GLN A 133 2.82 -1.32 3.91
C GLN A 133 3.60 -0.52 2.84
N MET A 134 2.93 -0.06 1.79
CA MET A 134 3.55 0.79 0.76
C MET A 134 4.06 2.11 1.35
N ARG A 135 3.29 2.76 2.25
CA ARG A 135 3.76 3.95 2.97
C ARG A 135 4.97 3.66 3.86
N GLN A 136 4.96 2.55 4.58
CA GLN A 136 6.09 2.17 5.42
C GLN A 136 7.36 1.95 4.58
N LEU A 137 7.25 1.29 3.43
CA LEU A 137 8.38 1.10 2.51
C LEU A 137 8.95 2.43 2.00
N CYS A 138 8.09 3.39 1.65
CA CYS A 138 8.53 4.73 1.27
C CYS A 138 9.17 5.49 2.44
N SER A 139 8.79 5.18 3.69
CA SER A 139 9.42 5.77 4.87
C SER A 139 10.84 5.22 5.11
N LEU A 140 11.10 3.94 4.74
CA LEU A 140 12.43 3.32 4.85
C LEU A 140 13.44 3.88 3.85
N SER A 141 12.98 4.32 2.67
CA SER A 141 13.87 4.93 1.67
C SER A 141 14.28 6.36 2.01
N LEU A 142 13.69 6.95 3.05
CA LEU A 142 14.12 8.23 3.59
C LEU A 142 15.38 8.02 4.44
N ASP A 143 16.51 8.50 3.95
CA ASP A 143 17.76 8.53 4.70
C ASP A 143 17.71 9.60 5.79
N LYS A 144 16.91 9.33 6.84
CA LYS A 144 16.66 10.27 7.94
C LYS A 144 17.95 10.70 8.64
N LYS A 145 18.98 9.84 8.66
CA LYS A 145 20.26 10.11 9.33
C LYS A 145 21.12 11.12 8.56
N ASN A 146 21.08 11.09 7.23
CA ASN A 146 21.84 12.02 6.40
C ASN A 146 21.02 13.22 5.90
N LEU A 147 19.75 13.30 6.29
CA LEU A 147 18.88 14.42 5.94
C LEU A 147 19.20 15.64 6.83
N LYS A 148 20.14 16.47 6.37
CA LYS A 148 20.43 17.78 6.96
C LYS A 148 19.64 18.87 6.25
N LEU A 149 18.62 19.40 6.92
CA LEU A 149 17.91 20.61 6.51
C LEU A 149 18.51 21.84 7.19
N GLY A 150 18.61 22.95 6.46
CA GLY A 150 19.11 24.21 7.00
C GLY A 150 20.64 24.29 7.09
N GLY A 151 21.13 25.20 7.93
CA GLY A 151 22.53 25.60 8.05
C GLY A 151 22.73 27.10 7.77
N GLN A 152 23.96 27.58 7.93
CA GLN A 152 24.27 29.01 7.75
C GLN A 152 23.84 29.50 6.36
N GLY A 153 23.09 30.60 6.32
CA GLY A 153 22.59 31.20 5.07
C GLY A 153 21.48 30.43 4.37
N LYS A 154 20.91 29.40 4.99
CA LYS A 154 19.76 28.64 4.45
C LYS A 154 18.50 28.96 5.22
N ILE A 155 17.41 29.17 4.49
CA ILE A 155 16.07 29.38 5.05
C ILE A 155 15.30 28.06 4.93
N VAL A 156 14.74 27.62 6.05
CA VAL A 156 13.83 26.46 6.12
C VAL A 156 12.46 26.97 6.53
N GLU A 157 11.46 26.67 5.71
CA GLU A 157 10.06 26.91 6.00
C GLU A 157 9.52 25.69 6.74
N ILE A 158 8.80 25.93 7.82
CA ILE A 158 8.19 24.90 8.67
C ILE A 158 6.69 25.11 8.60
N ASP A 159 5.97 24.08 8.19
CA ASP A 159 4.52 23.99 8.21
C ASP A 159 4.11 23.01 9.31
N GLU A 160 3.14 23.41 10.13
CA GLU A 160 2.69 22.65 11.29
C GLU A 160 1.23 22.25 11.11
N SER A 161 0.93 20.98 11.34
CA SER A 161 -0.42 20.45 11.28
C SER A 161 -0.70 19.61 12.52
N LEU A 162 -1.77 19.96 13.24
CA LEU A 162 -2.25 19.19 14.38
C LEU A 162 -3.39 18.27 13.94
N TYR A 163 -3.21 16.96 14.15
CA TYR A 163 -4.26 15.97 13.96
C TYR A 163 -4.77 15.49 15.32
N ALA A 164 -6.03 15.79 15.62
CA ALA A 164 -6.75 15.28 16.79
C ALA A 164 -7.86 14.32 16.31
N LYS A 165 -7.93 13.11 16.86
CA LYS A 165 -8.95 12.11 16.48
C LYS A 165 -10.20 12.27 17.35
N VAL A 166 -11.29 12.75 16.75
CA VAL A 166 -12.60 12.79 17.41
C VAL A 166 -13.24 11.41 17.36
N LYS A 167 -13.49 10.81 18.52
CA LYS A 167 -14.30 9.59 18.65
C LYS A 167 -15.77 10.00 18.62
N HIS A 168 -16.55 9.44 17.69
CA HIS A 168 -18.01 9.63 17.57
C HIS A 168 -18.51 11.07 17.33
N TRP A 169 -17.71 11.94 16.71
CA TRP A 169 -18.09 13.34 16.43
C TRP A 169 -18.52 14.14 17.69
N LYS A 170 -18.08 13.72 18.88
CA LYS A 170 -18.40 14.34 20.18
C LYS A 170 -17.12 14.63 20.97
N GLY A 171 -16.98 15.85 21.50
CA GLY A 171 -15.93 16.27 22.46
C GLY A 171 -15.13 17.50 22.05
N LYS A 172 -14.31 18.03 22.98
CA LYS A 172 -13.32 19.10 22.73
C LYS A 172 -12.03 18.48 22.17
N ASP A 173 -11.57 18.96 21.02
CA ASP A 173 -10.44 18.38 20.24
C ASP A 173 -9.10 18.38 20.98
N LEU A 174 -8.89 19.36 21.87
CA LEU A 174 -7.59 19.63 22.49
C LEU A 174 -7.22 18.71 23.66
N ILE A 175 -8.19 17.99 24.25
CA ILE A 175 -7.99 17.16 25.46
C ILE A 175 -7.45 15.75 25.10
N ARG A 176 -7.38 15.42 23.80
CA ARG A 176 -7.12 14.06 23.32
C ARG A 176 -5.69 13.92 22.78
N PRO A 177 -5.18 12.69 22.59
CA PRO A 177 -3.87 12.46 21.99
C PRO A 177 -3.72 13.25 20.70
N GLN A 178 -2.77 14.17 20.73
CA GLN A 178 -2.48 15.11 19.65
C GLN A 178 -1.35 14.55 18.82
N VAL A 179 -1.53 14.42 17.51
CA VAL A 179 -0.43 14.09 16.60
C VAL A 179 -0.05 15.34 15.85
N TRP A 180 1.07 15.92 16.22
CA TRP A 180 1.67 17.04 15.51
C TRP A 180 2.46 16.52 14.33
N THR A 181 2.28 17.14 13.18
CA THR A 181 3.01 16.84 11.95
C THR A 181 3.72 18.11 11.51
N PHE A 182 5.03 18.01 11.31
CA PHE A 182 5.88 19.12 10.88
C PHE A 182 6.40 18.82 9.48
N GLY A 183 6.00 19.63 8.51
CA GLY A 183 6.56 19.66 7.16
C GLY A 183 7.65 20.70 7.08
N LEU A 184 8.88 20.31 6.75
CA LEU A 184 10.01 21.22 6.59
C LEU A 184 10.42 21.27 5.13
N VAL A 185 10.57 22.47 4.57
CA VAL A 185 11.05 22.69 3.21
C VAL A 185 12.19 23.71 3.22
N GLN A 186 13.38 23.29 2.79
CA GLN A 186 14.47 24.22 2.56
C GLN A 186 14.25 24.96 1.24
N ARG A 187 14.20 26.30 1.28
CA ARG A 187 14.03 27.13 0.08
C ARG A 187 15.17 26.87 -0.91
N LYS A 188 14.84 26.73 -2.19
CA LYS A 188 15.84 26.63 -3.27
C LYS A 188 16.58 27.94 -3.39
N HIS A 189 17.89 27.92 -3.21
CA HIS A 189 18.78 28.93 -3.77
C HIS A 189 19.40 28.37 -5.05
N SER A 190 19.79 29.27 -5.97
CA SER A 190 20.19 29.04 -7.37
C SER A 190 21.18 27.88 -7.67
N SER A 191 21.78 27.24 -6.67
CA SER A 191 22.71 26.12 -6.80
C SER A 191 22.32 24.83 -6.05
N THR A 192 21.20 24.80 -5.33
CA THR A 192 20.78 23.61 -4.54
C THR A 192 19.35 23.19 -4.83
N ASN A 193 19.14 21.89 -5.04
CA ASN A 193 17.81 21.30 -5.05
C ASN A 193 17.14 21.47 -3.68
N GLY A 194 15.86 21.83 -3.68
CA GLY A 194 15.07 21.99 -2.46
C GLY A 194 14.96 20.64 -1.77
N LEU A 195 15.22 20.62 -0.47
CA LEU A 195 15.07 19.44 0.37
C LEU A 195 13.79 19.60 1.17
N CYS A 196 12.98 18.54 1.23
CA CYS A 196 11.79 18.50 2.08
C CYS A 196 11.87 17.32 3.06
N TYR A 197 11.26 17.50 4.22
CA TYR A 197 11.15 16.50 5.27
C TYR A 197 9.77 16.58 5.93
N LEU A 198 9.27 15.45 6.39
CA LEU A 198 8.04 15.38 7.17
C LEU A 198 8.33 14.55 8.42
N THR A 199 7.95 15.06 9.58
CA THR A 199 8.08 14.34 10.85
C THR A 199 6.81 14.45 11.69
N PHE A 200 6.66 13.52 12.63
CA PHE A 200 5.51 13.44 13.53
C PHE A 200 6.01 13.53 14.97
N ALA A 201 5.31 14.27 15.81
CA ALA A 201 5.51 14.31 17.25
C ALA A 201 4.18 13.97 17.94
N GLU A 202 4.23 13.02 18.87
CA GLU A 202 3.09 12.72 19.72
C GLU A 202 3.08 13.76 20.85
N GLY A 203 1.97 14.47 21.00
CA GLY A 203 1.76 15.40 22.10
C GLY A 203 1.38 14.62 23.36
N GLU A 204 2.14 14.81 24.43
CA GLU A 204 1.76 14.36 25.76
C GLU A 204 0.55 15.18 26.23
N VAL A 205 -0.53 14.50 26.65
CA VAL A 205 -1.67 15.18 27.27
C VAL A 205 -1.25 15.53 28.70
N PRO A 206 -1.30 16.81 29.13
CA PRO A 206 -0.99 17.19 30.50
C PRO A 206 -1.92 16.44 31.47
N GLU A 207 -1.35 15.75 32.47
CA GLU A 207 -2.12 14.94 33.43
C GLU A 207 -3.13 15.76 34.27
N ASN A 208 -3.04 17.10 34.22
CA ASN A 208 -3.78 18.01 35.09
C ASN A 208 -5.15 18.49 34.55
N GLU A 209 -5.64 17.96 33.41
CA GLU A 209 -6.99 18.28 32.88
C GLU A 209 -7.96 17.09 32.85
N LYS A 210 -7.82 16.13 33.77
CA LYS A 210 -8.93 15.18 34.07
C LYS A 210 -10.01 15.90 34.87
N GLY A 211 -10.78 16.74 34.19
CA GLY A 211 -12.02 17.31 34.70
C GLY A 211 -13.03 16.21 34.98
N SER A 212 -13.45 16.13 36.24
CA SER A 212 -14.58 15.37 36.74
C SER A 212 -15.88 15.84 36.09
N ASP A 213 -16.57 14.97 35.35
CA ASP A 213 -18.00 15.11 35.09
C ASP A 213 -18.65 13.73 35.24
N LEU A 214 -19.19 13.52 36.45
CA LEU A 214 -20.49 12.94 36.80
C LEU A 214 -21.13 12.03 35.73
N SER A 215 -21.12 10.70 35.94
CA SER A 215 -22.18 9.93 36.60
C SER A 215 -23.56 10.08 35.93
N ASP A 216 -23.96 9.07 35.16
CA ASP A 216 -25.31 8.53 35.22
C ASP A 216 -25.21 7.00 35.07
N ASP A 217 -25.41 6.38 36.23
CA ASP A 217 -25.64 4.97 36.46
C ASP A 217 -27.12 4.68 36.13
N GLU A 218 -27.37 3.68 35.29
CA GLU A 218 -28.63 2.93 35.39
C GLU A 218 -28.33 1.44 35.22
N THR A 219 -27.94 0.88 36.34
CA THR A 219 -28.04 -0.54 36.68
C THR A 219 -29.52 -0.93 36.80
N LEU A 220 -29.95 -2.05 36.22
CA LEU A 220 -30.93 -3.03 36.76
C LEU A 220 -31.36 -3.96 35.62
N ALA A 221 -31.68 -5.23 35.81
CA ALA A 221 -31.31 -6.25 36.77
C ALA A 221 -31.86 -7.53 36.14
N ARG A 222 -31.17 -8.63 36.41
CA ARG A 222 -31.55 -9.98 36.00
C ARG A 222 -32.33 -10.59 37.16
N THR A 223 -33.55 -11.08 36.90
CA THR A 223 -34.17 -12.16 37.70
C THR A 223 -35.06 -13.03 36.82
N ASP A 224 -34.83 -14.34 36.97
CA ASP A 224 -35.52 -15.50 36.40
C ASP A 224 -37.05 -15.47 36.65
N SER A 225 -37.93 -16.11 35.87
CA SER A 225 -38.17 -17.57 35.91
C SER A 225 -39.05 -18.07 34.74
N THR A 226 -38.53 -19.06 34.01
CA THR A 226 -39.12 -20.36 33.61
C THR A 226 -40.54 -20.50 33.01
N SER A 227 -40.63 -20.92 31.74
CA SER A 227 -41.21 -22.24 31.35
C SER A 227 -40.95 -22.62 29.87
N VAL A 228 -40.19 -23.73 29.70
CA VAL A 228 -40.22 -24.86 28.72
C VAL A 228 -40.91 -24.61 27.35
N THR A 229 -40.37 -24.95 26.16
CA THR A 229 -39.78 -26.23 25.69
C THR A 229 -38.93 -26.12 24.40
N GLU A 230 -37.84 -26.91 24.37
CA GLU A 230 -37.27 -27.74 23.28
C GLU A 230 -37.08 -27.19 21.85
N ASN A 231 -35.83 -26.93 21.44
CA ASN A 231 -34.98 -27.81 20.61
C ASN A 231 -33.85 -27.04 19.88
N ASP A 232 -32.76 -27.78 19.63
CA ASP A 232 -31.62 -27.47 18.76
C ASP A 232 -30.72 -26.29 19.13
N LEU A 233 -29.67 -26.59 19.91
CA LEU A 233 -28.27 -26.41 19.53
C LEU A 233 -27.35 -26.59 20.76
N ASN A 234 -26.31 -27.39 20.54
CA ASN A 234 -25.04 -27.47 21.27
C ASN A 234 -25.01 -27.88 22.76
N SER A 235 -24.15 -28.85 23.06
CA SER A 235 -23.27 -28.81 24.23
C SER A 235 -21.89 -29.35 23.80
N LYS A 236 -20.84 -28.51 23.85
CA LYS A 236 -19.98 -28.20 25.02
C LYS A 236 -19.14 -29.42 25.41
N GLU A 237 -17.86 -29.26 25.69
CA GLU A 237 -17.36 -28.59 26.90
C GLU A 237 -15.91 -28.10 26.72
N THR A 238 -15.62 -26.85 27.12
CA THR A 238 -14.86 -26.39 28.32
C THR A 238 -13.34 -26.34 28.06
N GLY A 239 -12.57 -25.36 28.51
CA GLY A 239 -12.77 -24.14 29.30
C GLY A 239 -11.42 -23.43 29.48
N VAL A 240 -11.40 -22.29 30.21
CA VAL A 240 -10.24 -21.70 30.95
C VAL A 240 -9.13 -21.15 30.02
N ASP A 241 -8.47 -20.00 30.16
CA ASP A 241 -8.42 -18.82 31.02
C ASP A 241 -7.54 -17.79 30.27
N SER A 242 -7.62 -16.54 30.72
CA SER A 242 -6.90 -15.32 30.36
C SER A 242 -5.51 -15.42 29.71
N THR A 243 -5.28 -14.59 28.68
CA THR A 243 -4.08 -13.73 28.52
C THR A 243 -4.24 -12.85 27.26
N GLU A 244 -4.61 -11.58 27.47
CA GLU A 244 -4.45 -10.54 26.45
C GLU A 244 -2.98 -10.08 26.48
N ASN A 245 -2.14 -10.68 25.65
CA ASN A 245 -0.80 -10.18 25.31
C ASN A 245 -0.29 -10.99 24.11
N ASP A 246 -0.70 -10.65 22.88
CA ASP A 246 -0.09 -11.28 21.68
C ASP A 246 -0.16 -10.44 20.38
N GLU A 247 -0.71 -9.21 20.36
CA GLU A 247 -0.83 -8.44 19.11
C GLU A 247 0.32 -7.44 18.84
N VAL A 248 1.39 -7.43 19.65
CA VAL A 248 2.53 -6.50 19.48
C VAL A 248 3.81 -7.19 18.95
N GLU A 249 3.88 -8.53 18.94
CA GLU A 249 5.06 -9.25 18.41
C GLU A 249 5.07 -9.38 16.88
N ASP A 250 3.91 -9.28 16.22
CA ASP A 250 3.79 -9.54 14.79
C ASP A 250 4.30 -8.39 13.90
N ILE A 251 4.31 -7.15 14.40
CA ILE A 251 4.79 -5.98 13.65
C ILE A 251 6.33 -5.90 13.67
N ASN A 252 6.95 -6.29 14.78
CA ASN A 252 8.41 -6.29 14.92
C ASN A 252 9.07 -7.40 14.09
N SER A 253 8.40 -8.54 13.90
CA SER A 253 8.85 -9.64 13.04
C SER A 253 8.86 -9.25 11.54
N ILE A 254 7.87 -8.48 11.09
CA ILE A 254 7.80 -7.98 9.71
C ILE A 254 8.87 -6.91 9.44
N SER A 255 9.11 -6.02 10.41
CA SER A 255 10.16 -4.98 10.34
C SER A 255 11.57 -5.57 10.24
N LYS A 256 11.83 -6.66 10.97
CA LYS A 256 13.13 -7.34 10.96
C LYS A 256 13.42 -8.04 9.62
N ASN A 257 12.42 -8.69 9.02
CA ASN A 257 12.55 -9.37 7.72
C ASN A 257 12.78 -8.41 6.54
N LEU A 258 12.26 -7.18 6.60
CA LEU A 258 12.43 -6.19 5.53
C LEU A 258 13.85 -5.60 5.50
N ASN A 259 14.54 -5.52 6.64
CA ASN A 259 15.89 -4.98 6.75
C ASN A 259 16.98 -5.94 6.22
N GLU A 260 16.68 -7.24 6.09
CA GLU A 260 17.64 -8.26 5.62
C GLU A 260 17.66 -8.41 4.09
N MET A 261 16.70 -7.83 3.36
CA MET A 261 16.67 -7.86 1.89
C MET A 261 17.66 -6.84 1.29
N ARG A 262 18.92 -7.25 1.08
CA ARG A 262 20.00 -6.46 0.44
C ARG A 262 19.53 -5.59 -0.76
N PHE A 263 19.38 -4.28 -0.52
CA PHE A 263 18.96 -3.21 -1.45
C PHE A 263 20.06 -2.72 -2.43
N LEU A 264 20.98 -3.58 -2.89
CA LEU A 264 22.21 -3.12 -3.57
C LEU A 264 22.00 -2.53 -4.98
N ASN A 265 20.81 -2.60 -5.57
CA ASN A 265 20.53 -2.06 -6.92
C ASN A 265 19.31 -1.09 -6.96
N ILE A 266 18.75 -0.72 -5.80
CA ILE A 266 17.56 0.13 -5.76
C ILE A 266 17.92 1.62 -5.89
N LYS A 267 19.09 2.03 -5.39
CA LYS A 267 19.54 3.43 -5.42
C LYS A 267 19.73 3.96 -6.84
N GLU A 268 20.30 3.16 -7.73
CA GLU A 268 20.52 3.54 -9.13
C GLU A 268 19.19 3.66 -9.89
N LYS A 269 18.28 2.70 -9.67
CA LYS A 269 16.94 2.70 -10.24
C LYS A 269 16.05 3.84 -9.70
N LEU A 270 16.20 4.16 -8.41
CA LEU A 270 15.53 5.29 -7.77
C LEU A 270 16.00 6.62 -8.38
N ASN A 271 17.29 6.74 -8.67
CA ASN A 271 17.85 7.93 -9.34
C ASN A 271 17.30 8.09 -10.77
N GLU A 272 17.11 6.99 -11.49
CA GLU A 272 16.49 7.00 -12.82
C GLU A 272 15.02 7.44 -12.77
N TYR A 273 14.22 6.90 -11.84
CA TYR A 273 12.84 7.34 -11.64
C TYR A 273 12.75 8.80 -11.20
N ARG A 274 13.67 9.25 -10.34
CA ARG A 274 13.75 10.65 -9.92
C ARG A 274 14.06 11.58 -11.09
N LYS A 275 14.91 11.16 -12.03
CA LYS A 275 15.20 11.91 -13.26
C LYS A 275 13.94 12.05 -14.12
N LEU A 276 13.20 10.96 -14.34
CA LEU A 276 11.95 10.96 -15.10
C LEU A 276 10.84 11.81 -14.45
N ALA A 277 10.74 11.80 -13.12
CA ALA A 277 9.73 12.59 -12.39
C ALA A 277 10.01 14.10 -12.37
N LEU A 278 11.26 14.51 -12.64
CA LEU A 278 11.68 15.92 -12.69
C LEU A 278 11.61 16.49 -14.11
N GLU A 279 11.34 15.68 -15.13
CA GLU A 279 11.08 16.19 -16.47
C GLU A 279 9.77 17.00 -16.47
N PRO A 280 9.79 18.25 -16.97
CA PRO A 280 8.61 19.09 -16.97
C PRO A 280 7.53 18.46 -17.84
N HIS A 281 6.39 18.13 -17.22
CA HIS A 281 5.24 17.60 -17.92
C HIS A 281 4.66 18.69 -18.84
N VAL A 282 4.96 18.59 -20.14
CA VAL A 282 4.31 19.42 -21.16
C VAL A 282 2.91 18.85 -21.37
N ALA A 283 1.87 19.63 -21.04
CA ALA A 283 0.50 19.23 -21.29
C ALA A 283 0.31 18.94 -22.79
N SER A 284 -0.26 17.78 -23.13
CA SER A 284 -0.55 17.43 -24.52
C SER A 284 -1.52 18.44 -25.14
N ASP A 285 -1.43 18.63 -26.45
CA ASP A 285 -2.31 19.57 -27.15
C ASP A 285 -3.79 19.17 -27.02
N GLU A 286 -4.05 17.86 -26.92
CA GLU A 286 -5.37 17.30 -26.65
C GLU A 286 -5.91 17.69 -25.26
N ALA A 287 -5.05 17.75 -24.23
CA ALA A 287 -5.44 18.24 -22.91
C ALA A 287 -5.73 19.75 -22.91
N LYS A 288 -5.00 20.52 -23.73
CA LYS A 288 -5.25 21.97 -23.91
C LYS A 288 -6.58 22.22 -24.61
N GLU A 289 -6.91 21.44 -25.64
CA GLU A 289 -8.20 21.52 -26.35
C GLU A 289 -9.40 21.16 -25.45
N GLN A 290 -9.28 20.12 -24.61
CA GLN A 290 -10.34 19.77 -23.67
C GLN A 290 -10.60 20.85 -22.62
N VAL A 291 -9.54 21.52 -22.13
CA VAL A 291 -9.68 22.66 -21.23
C VAL A 291 -10.34 23.85 -21.94
N ALA A 292 -9.95 24.14 -23.19
CA ALA A 292 -10.59 25.20 -23.98
C ALA A 292 -12.09 24.92 -24.23
N ALA A 293 -12.45 23.68 -24.57
CA ALA A 293 -13.83 23.26 -24.76
C ALA A 293 -14.66 23.26 -23.46
N ALA A 294 -14.02 23.04 -22.30
CA ALA A 294 -14.68 23.15 -21.00
C ALA A 294 -14.92 24.62 -20.60
N LEU A 295 -14.03 25.53 -20.99
CA LEU A 295 -14.14 26.97 -20.71
C LEU A 295 -15.11 27.67 -21.67
N SER A 296 -15.28 27.21 -22.90
CA SER A 296 -16.22 27.78 -23.87
C SER A 296 -17.71 27.59 -23.50
N LYS A 297 -18.02 26.66 -22.59
CA LYS A 297 -19.37 26.42 -22.07
C LYS A 297 -19.81 27.44 -21.01
N HIS A 298 -18.94 28.35 -20.62
CA HIS A 298 -19.24 29.39 -19.64
C HIS A 298 -19.39 30.76 -20.35
N THR A 299 -20.48 31.48 -20.06
CA THR A 299 -20.71 32.83 -20.58
C THR A 299 -19.70 33.80 -19.97
N ASN A 300 -18.82 34.36 -20.81
CA ASN A 300 -17.76 35.33 -20.48
C ASN A 300 -16.69 34.86 -19.46
N PRO A 301 -15.73 34.02 -19.89
CA PRO A 301 -14.55 33.74 -19.08
C PRO A 301 -13.72 35.02 -18.85
N ILE A 302 -13.22 35.20 -17.63
CA ILE A 302 -12.45 36.39 -17.22
C ILE A 302 -10.97 36.03 -17.14
N SER A 303 -10.11 36.80 -17.81
CA SER A 303 -8.65 36.59 -17.74
C SER A 303 -8.05 37.14 -16.44
N CYS A 304 -7.15 36.38 -15.83
CA CYS A 304 -6.30 36.88 -14.75
C CYS A 304 -5.45 38.07 -15.24
N PRO A 305 -5.45 39.21 -14.54
CA PRO A 305 -4.70 40.40 -14.97
C PRO A 305 -3.17 40.22 -14.93
N ILE A 306 -2.65 39.26 -14.16
CA ILE A 306 -1.20 39.05 -13.99
C ILE A 306 -0.67 38.07 -15.04
N CYS A 307 -1.32 36.92 -15.20
CA CYS A 307 -0.80 35.81 -16.03
C CYS A 307 -1.66 35.48 -17.25
N LYS A 308 -2.76 36.22 -17.48
CA LYS A 308 -3.72 36.03 -18.59
C LYS A 308 -4.47 34.69 -18.61
N ALA A 309 -4.32 33.85 -17.58
CA ALA A 309 -5.06 32.59 -17.46
C ALA A 309 -6.58 32.84 -17.36
N LEU A 310 -7.38 32.13 -18.15
CA LEU A 310 -8.84 32.29 -18.19
C LEU A 310 -9.51 31.57 -17.02
N MET A 311 -10.45 32.26 -16.37
CA MET A 311 -11.19 31.78 -15.21
C MET A 311 -12.69 31.83 -15.48
N LYS A 312 -13.45 31.00 -14.77
CA LYS A 312 -14.90 30.91 -14.93
C LYS A 312 -15.65 32.17 -14.49
N ASN A 313 -15.13 32.91 -13.51
CA ASN A 313 -15.71 34.14 -12.95
C ASN A 313 -14.67 34.90 -12.10
N GLU A 314 -15.02 36.10 -11.63
CA GLU A 314 -14.14 36.93 -10.79
C GLU A 314 -13.70 36.22 -9.50
N ARG A 315 -14.57 35.41 -8.89
CA ARG A 315 -14.23 34.62 -7.70
C ARG A 315 -13.10 33.64 -8.00
N GLY A 316 -13.12 33.02 -9.18
CA GLY A 316 -12.02 32.17 -9.68
C GLY A 316 -10.72 32.95 -9.87
N VAL A 317 -10.79 34.17 -10.40
CA VAL A 317 -9.62 35.06 -10.55
C VAL A 317 -9.01 35.38 -9.18
N LYS A 318 -9.82 35.77 -8.19
CA LYS A 318 -9.34 36.09 -6.83
C LYS A 318 -8.67 34.89 -6.16
N LEU A 319 -9.28 33.70 -6.26
CA LEU A 319 -8.70 32.45 -5.76
C LEU A 319 -7.40 32.06 -6.47
N HIS A 320 -7.32 32.29 -7.78
CA HIS A 320 -6.12 32.02 -8.56
C HIS A 320 -4.97 32.95 -8.15
N ILE A 321 -5.24 34.26 -8.04
CA ILE A 321 -4.24 35.25 -7.60
C ILE A 321 -3.71 34.90 -6.21
N ALA A 322 -4.61 34.61 -5.26
CA ALA A 322 -4.23 34.23 -3.89
C ALA A 322 -3.38 32.95 -3.81
N LYS A 323 -3.51 32.04 -4.79
CA LYS A 323 -2.77 30.76 -4.80
C LYS A 323 -1.49 30.77 -5.62
N LYS A 324 -1.37 31.66 -6.60
CA LYS A 324 -0.29 31.63 -7.61
C LYS A 324 0.55 32.90 -7.65
N HIS A 325 0.07 33.99 -7.06
CA HIS A 325 0.68 35.32 -7.15
C HIS A 325 0.73 36.05 -5.80
N SER A 326 0.32 35.41 -4.70
CA SER A 326 0.55 35.85 -3.31
C SER A 326 1.68 35.05 -2.72
#